data_AF-A0A1M5K219-F1
#
_entry.id   AF-A0A1M5K219-F1
#
_cell.length_a   1.000
_cell.length_b   1.000
_cell.length_c   1.000
_cell.angle_alpha   90.00
_cell.angle_beta   90.00
_cell.angle_gamma   90.00
#
_symmetry.space_group_name_H-M   'P 1'
#
loop_
_entity.id
_entity.type
_entity.pdbx_description
1 polymer ?
#
loop_
_entity_poly.entity_id
_entity_poly.type
_entity_poly.pdbx_seq_one_letter_code
_entity_poly.pdbx_strand_id
1 'polypeptide(L)'
;MSTTVSDVSGNRNDKIVNAAKVLGRSSQRIELFQKVYSGKKVKSVSELMRLTGYTQVRVLQLAKGLASEDIILQIKIRGQGISYKKIDFYNIHRNTIVRLARNKDKLEKVPTKVNPIYNGKGAAVKIEHLSIAKKMINAIELTIDDLNFFKKISKFKTTKINIEKLSETDFKNGIKKIIGEPGVFKDWGGEVNDLLTTKVLYKDRRIRTAFAFKGPGKKGKLTPARMGKNGDQIQRLFNSPAELFIIQYWDQIDQSVIDQVQTFAKLKSIMEGKKIYYCIIDGHETKRIVEAYRLFFPKKSVF
;
A
#
# COMPACT_ATOMS: atom_id res chain seq x y z
N MET A 1 -11.76 16.00 23.94
CA MET A 1 -11.43 17.12 23.05
C MET A 1 -10.81 16.55 21.79
N SER A 2 -11.47 16.64 20.64
CA SER A 2 -10.92 16.17 19.36
C SER A 2 -9.92 17.21 18.85
N THR A 3 -8.64 16.92 18.96
CA THR A 3 -7.56 17.72 18.39
C THR A 3 -7.64 17.60 16.87
N THR A 4 -8.13 18.66 16.21
CA THR A 4 -8.12 18.75 14.75
C THR A 4 -6.66 18.96 14.32
N VAL A 5 -5.96 17.87 14.02
CA VAL A 5 -4.61 17.92 13.44
C VAL A 5 -4.76 18.42 12.00
N SER A 6 -4.78 19.74 11.81
CA SER A 6 -4.89 20.34 10.50
C SER A 6 -3.50 20.63 9.94
N ASP A 7 -3.02 19.73 9.10
CA ASP A 7 -1.88 19.99 8.20
C ASP A 7 -2.36 20.95 7.08
N VAL A 8 -2.56 22.24 7.42
CA VAL A 8 -3.27 23.22 6.57
C VAL A 8 -2.44 23.62 5.35
N SER A 9 -1.12 23.74 5.51
CA SER A 9 -0.19 24.13 4.46
C SER A 9 0.05 23.01 3.45
N GLY A 10 0.13 21.75 3.91
CA GLY A 10 0.40 20.58 3.08
C GLY A 10 -0.74 20.19 2.11
N ASN A 11 -1.95 20.75 2.24
CA ASN A 11 -3.13 20.34 1.45
C ASN A 11 -3.87 21.53 0.80
N ARG A 12 -3.19 22.67 0.60
CA ARG A 12 -3.82 23.93 0.16
C ARG A 12 -4.54 23.82 -1.18
N ASN A 13 -3.88 23.30 -2.22
CA ASN A 13 -4.48 23.21 -3.54
C ASN A 13 -5.61 22.19 -3.58
N ASP A 14 -5.46 21.06 -2.88
CA ASP A 14 -6.49 20.03 -2.78
C ASP A 14 -7.79 20.58 -2.16
N LYS A 15 -7.67 21.38 -1.08
CA LYS A 15 -8.84 22.05 -0.47
C LYS A 15 -9.50 23.05 -1.42
N ILE A 16 -8.71 23.84 -2.15
CA ILE A 16 -9.23 24.81 -3.13
C ILE A 16 -9.95 24.09 -4.28
N VAL A 17 -9.36 23.01 -4.81
CA VAL A 17 -9.93 22.21 -5.89
C VAL A 17 -11.17 21.47 -5.42
N ASN A 18 -11.18 20.90 -4.21
CA ASN A 18 -12.38 20.26 -3.66
C ASN A 18 -13.53 21.27 -3.55
N ALA A 19 -13.29 22.42 -2.92
CA ALA A 19 -14.32 23.45 -2.81
C ALA A 19 -14.83 23.92 -4.18
N ALA A 20 -13.94 24.10 -5.16
CA ALA A 20 -14.33 24.47 -6.51
C ALA A 20 -15.16 23.38 -7.22
N LYS A 21 -14.84 22.09 -7.02
CA LYS A 21 -15.62 20.96 -7.53
C LYS A 21 -17.01 20.88 -6.89
N VAL A 22 -17.10 21.06 -5.57
CA VAL A 22 -18.37 21.04 -4.81
C VAL A 22 -19.26 22.21 -5.23
N LEU A 23 -18.68 23.40 -5.43
CA LEU A 23 -19.39 24.56 -5.99
C LEU A 23 -19.90 24.25 -7.41
N GLY A 24 -19.03 23.67 -8.24
CA GLY A 24 -19.32 23.36 -9.64
C GLY A 24 -19.73 24.60 -10.43
N ARG A 25 -20.48 24.40 -11.52
CA ARG A 25 -21.01 25.49 -12.35
C ARG A 25 -22.34 26.07 -11.85
N SER A 26 -22.81 25.67 -10.67
CA SER A 26 -24.09 26.14 -10.12
C SER A 26 -24.00 27.61 -9.70
N SER A 27 -24.67 28.49 -10.44
CA SER A 27 -24.75 29.92 -10.12
C SER A 27 -25.23 30.16 -8.69
N GLN A 28 -26.27 29.42 -8.28
CA GLN A 28 -26.87 29.56 -6.95
C GLN A 28 -25.95 29.11 -5.81
N ARG A 29 -25.19 28.02 -6.00
CA ARG A 29 -24.23 27.54 -5.00
C ARG A 29 -23.05 28.50 -4.87
N ILE A 30 -22.57 29.04 -5.99
CA ILE A 30 -21.52 30.07 -6.02
C ILE A 30 -21.97 31.32 -5.29
N GLU A 31 -23.18 31.81 -5.58
CA GLU A 31 -23.73 32.99 -4.94
C GLU A 31 -23.88 32.78 -3.43
N LEU A 32 -24.47 31.66 -3.00
CA LEU A 32 -24.62 31.34 -1.58
C LEU A 32 -23.27 31.30 -0.87
N PHE A 33 -22.27 30.62 -1.46
CA PHE A 33 -20.92 30.59 -0.91
C PHE A 33 -20.33 32.00 -0.76
N GLN A 34 -20.45 32.85 -1.79
CA GLN A 34 -19.99 34.24 -1.71
C GLN A 34 -20.72 35.03 -0.61
N LYS A 35 -22.03 34.85 -0.44
CA LYS A 35 -22.79 35.52 0.62
C LYS A 35 -22.39 35.02 2.00
N VAL A 36 -22.21 33.72 2.22
CA VAL A 36 -21.68 33.17 3.48
C VAL A 36 -20.34 33.82 3.81
N TYR A 37 -19.45 33.95 2.82
CA TYR A 37 -18.09 34.49 2.99
C TYR A 37 -17.96 36.03 2.95
N SER A 38 -19.02 36.79 2.65
CA SER A 38 -19.04 38.26 2.72
C SER A 38 -19.13 38.79 4.17
N GLY A 39 -18.78 40.04 4.49
CA GLY A 39 -19.11 40.69 5.79
C GLY A 39 -18.90 39.86 7.07
N LYS A 40 -19.95 39.72 7.90
CA LYS A 40 -19.96 39.05 9.22
C LYS A 40 -19.42 37.61 9.22
N LYS A 41 -18.78 37.19 10.33
CA LYS A 41 -18.16 35.86 10.53
C LYS A 41 -19.16 34.70 10.57
N VAL A 42 -20.39 34.97 11.00
CA VAL A 42 -21.51 34.02 11.05
C VAL A 42 -22.72 34.66 10.37
N LYS A 43 -23.51 33.87 9.63
CA LYS A 43 -24.81 34.28 9.08
C LYS A 43 -25.87 33.23 9.35
N SER A 44 -27.06 33.67 9.75
CA SER A 44 -28.21 32.78 9.88
C SER A 44 -28.81 32.43 8.52
N VAL A 45 -29.59 31.35 8.47
CA VAL A 45 -30.35 30.98 7.26
C VAL A 45 -31.27 32.14 6.84
N SER A 46 -31.96 32.79 7.78
CA SER A 46 -32.82 33.94 7.49
C SER A 46 -32.05 35.13 6.87
N GLU A 47 -30.84 35.40 7.34
CA GLU A 47 -29.99 36.46 6.76
C GLU A 47 -29.53 36.09 5.34
N LEU A 48 -29.18 34.82 5.10
CA LEU A 48 -28.82 34.33 3.77
C LEU A 48 -29.99 34.37 2.79
N MET A 49 -31.21 34.02 3.24
CA MET A 49 -32.43 34.14 2.43
C MET A 49 -32.63 35.59 1.96
N ARG A 50 -32.47 36.58 2.85
CA ARG A 50 -32.58 38.00 2.49
C ARG A 50 -31.49 38.44 1.52
N LEU A 51 -30.28 37.91 1.65
CA LEU A 51 -29.13 38.30 0.82
C LEU A 51 -29.12 37.67 -0.58
N THR A 52 -29.75 36.50 -0.75
CA THR A 52 -29.80 35.78 -2.05
C THR A 52 -31.20 35.75 -2.68
N GLY A 53 -32.25 36.07 -1.92
CA GLY A 53 -33.64 35.89 -2.36
C GLY A 53 -34.11 34.44 -2.42
N TYR A 54 -33.36 33.49 -1.85
CA TYR A 54 -33.71 32.06 -1.93
C TYR A 54 -34.65 31.64 -0.79
N THR A 55 -35.48 30.63 -1.05
CA THR A 55 -36.32 30.01 -0.01
C THR A 55 -35.46 29.31 1.05
N GLN A 56 -36.01 29.17 2.26
CA GLN A 56 -35.32 28.51 3.37
C GLN A 56 -34.84 27.09 3.00
N VAL A 57 -35.72 26.31 2.36
CA VAL A 57 -35.40 24.95 1.89
C VAL A 57 -34.24 24.98 0.90
N ARG A 58 -34.24 25.93 -0.03
CA ARG A 58 -33.17 26.04 -1.04
C ARG A 58 -31.83 26.41 -0.41
N VAL A 59 -31.81 27.36 0.53
CA VAL A 59 -30.59 27.72 1.28
C VAL A 59 -30.04 26.50 2.02
N LEU A 60 -30.89 25.75 2.73
CA LEU A 60 -30.48 24.56 3.48
C LEU A 60 -29.93 23.46 2.57
N GLN A 61 -30.57 23.19 1.43
CA GLN A 61 -30.09 22.19 0.46
C GLN A 61 -28.72 22.55 -0.12
N LEU A 62 -28.54 23.80 -0.54
CA LEU A 62 -27.27 24.27 -1.10
C LEU A 62 -26.16 24.30 -0.04
N ALA A 63 -26.48 24.75 1.17
CA ALA A 63 -25.54 24.82 2.28
C ALA A 63 -25.17 23.43 2.81
N LYS A 64 -26.08 22.44 2.78
CA LYS A 64 -25.79 21.06 3.19
C LYS A 64 -24.60 20.47 2.43
N GLY A 65 -24.53 20.66 1.11
CA GLY A 65 -23.41 20.16 0.31
C GLY A 65 -22.08 20.88 0.59
N LEU A 66 -22.13 22.14 1.04
CA LEU A 66 -20.92 22.87 1.47
C LEU A 66 -20.50 22.45 2.89
N ALA A 67 -21.47 22.18 3.77
CA ALA A 67 -21.21 21.79 5.15
C ALA A 67 -20.70 20.35 5.27
N SER A 68 -21.19 19.43 4.44
CA SER A 68 -20.74 18.03 4.41
C SER A 68 -19.28 17.87 3.99
N GLU A 69 -18.75 18.84 3.25
CA GLU A 69 -17.38 18.88 2.72
C GLU A 69 -16.47 19.80 3.55
N ASP A 70 -16.91 20.18 4.75
CA ASP A 70 -16.23 21.09 5.66
C ASP A 70 -15.81 22.43 5.00
N ILE A 71 -16.58 22.91 4.01
CA ILE A 71 -16.36 24.20 3.35
C ILE A 71 -16.98 25.34 4.16
N ILE A 72 -18.04 25.05 4.90
CA ILE A 72 -18.69 25.97 5.85
C ILE A 72 -19.00 25.21 7.14
N LEU A 73 -18.94 25.89 8.28
CA LEU A 73 -19.29 25.28 9.57
C LEU A 73 -20.77 25.56 9.89
N GLN A 74 -21.59 24.52 9.97
CA GLN A 74 -22.97 24.65 10.45
C GLN A 74 -22.99 24.71 11.97
N ILE A 75 -23.65 25.73 12.52
CA ILE A 75 -23.85 25.93 13.96
C ILE A 75 -25.30 26.26 14.26
N LYS A 76 -25.75 25.95 15.47
CA LYS A 76 -27.10 26.30 15.95
C LYS A 76 -26.97 27.40 17.00
N ILE A 77 -27.57 28.56 16.75
CA ILE A 77 -27.55 29.70 17.67
C ILE A 77 -28.95 29.87 18.27
N ARG A 78 -29.01 29.98 19.60
CA ARG A 78 -30.28 30.21 20.32
C ARG A 78 -30.93 31.51 19.83
N GLY A 79 -32.19 31.43 19.40
CA GLY A 79 -32.95 32.57 18.87
C GLY A 79 -32.73 32.89 17.38
N GLN A 80 -31.70 32.35 16.72
CA GLN A 80 -31.42 32.58 15.29
C GLN A 80 -31.47 31.30 14.44
N GLY A 81 -31.60 30.14 15.07
CA GLY A 81 -31.70 28.85 14.40
C GLY A 81 -30.37 28.40 13.77
N ILE A 82 -30.47 27.70 12.64
CA ILE A 82 -29.29 27.22 11.89
C ILE A 82 -28.57 28.42 11.30
N SER A 83 -27.25 28.46 11.51
CA SER A 83 -26.35 29.48 11.02
C SER A 83 -25.08 28.85 10.46
N TYR A 84 -24.41 29.57 9.56
CA TYR A 84 -23.18 29.12 8.93
C TYR A 84 -22.04 30.07 9.27
N LYS A 85 -20.94 29.49 9.73
CA LYS A 85 -19.71 30.19 10.10
C LYS A 85 -18.65 29.98 9.02
N LYS A 86 -17.92 31.06 8.73
CA LYS A 86 -16.78 31.01 7.81
C LYS A 86 -15.62 30.22 8.39
N ILE A 87 -14.88 29.58 7.51
CA ILE A 87 -13.56 29.01 7.80
C ILE A 87 -12.51 29.92 7.16
N ASP A 88 -11.51 30.32 7.93
CA ASP A 88 -10.56 31.37 7.51
C ASP A 88 -9.81 31.00 6.22
N PHE A 89 -9.45 29.72 6.04
CA PHE A 89 -8.80 29.21 4.84
C PHE A 89 -9.62 29.50 3.56
N TYR A 90 -10.90 29.14 3.53
CA TYR A 90 -11.76 29.36 2.37
C TYR A 90 -12.12 30.83 2.19
N ASN A 91 -12.13 31.62 3.27
CA ASN A 91 -12.32 33.07 3.18
C ASN A 91 -11.16 33.76 2.43
N ILE A 92 -9.92 33.35 2.72
CA ILE A 92 -8.70 33.86 2.06
C ILE A 92 -8.70 33.44 0.58
N HIS A 93 -9.18 32.24 0.26
CA HIS A 93 -9.14 31.70 -1.11
C HIS A 93 -10.47 31.83 -1.89
N ARG A 94 -11.46 32.57 -1.37
CA ARG A 94 -12.83 32.63 -1.92
C ARG A 94 -12.88 32.99 -3.41
N ASN A 95 -12.08 33.97 -3.83
CA ASN A 95 -12.09 34.44 -5.22
C ASN A 95 -11.46 33.41 -6.15
N THR A 96 -10.37 32.76 -5.71
CA THR A 96 -9.72 31.68 -6.46
C THR A 96 -10.65 30.50 -6.66
N ILE A 97 -11.33 30.08 -5.59
CA ILE A 97 -12.29 28.96 -5.61
C ILE A 97 -13.43 29.25 -6.60
N VAL A 98 -14.05 30.43 -6.53
CA VAL A 98 -15.14 30.81 -7.44
C VAL A 98 -14.66 30.88 -8.89
N ARG A 99 -13.46 31.44 -9.12
CA ARG A 99 -12.86 31.52 -10.47
C ARG A 99 -12.65 30.13 -11.07
N LEU A 100 -12.16 29.18 -10.27
CA LEU A 100 -11.93 27.80 -10.72
C LEU A 100 -13.23 27.02 -10.90
N ALA A 101 -14.22 27.21 -10.01
CA ALA A 101 -15.54 26.58 -10.14
C ALA A 101 -16.23 26.93 -11.47
N ARG A 102 -16.02 28.17 -11.96
CA ARG A 102 -16.57 28.65 -13.24
C ARG A 102 -15.80 28.16 -14.47
N ASN A 103 -14.55 27.70 -14.34
CA ASN A 103 -13.72 27.31 -15.47
C ASN A 103 -13.09 25.92 -15.24
N LYS A 104 -13.71 24.91 -15.87
CA LYS A 104 -13.31 23.50 -15.75
C LYS A 104 -11.88 23.26 -16.22
N ASP A 105 -11.49 23.85 -17.35
CA ASP A 105 -10.16 23.65 -17.92
C ASP A 105 -9.06 24.24 -17.02
N LYS A 106 -9.33 25.37 -16.37
CA LYS A 106 -8.44 25.95 -15.37
C LYS A 106 -8.42 25.11 -14.08
N LEU A 107 -9.55 24.54 -13.67
CA LEU A 107 -9.65 23.68 -12.49
C LEU A 107 -8.85 22.39 -12.65
N GLU A 108 -8.90 21.77 -13.82
CA GLU A 108 -8.12 20.54 -14.12
C GLU A 108 -6.62 20.82 -14.19
N LYS A 109 -6.23 22.06 -14.55
CA LYS A 109 -4.84 22.53 -14.55
C LYS A 109 -4.38 23.11 -13.19
N VAL A 110 -5.07 22.84 -12.09
CA VAL A 110 -4.54 23.19 -10.76
C VAL A 110 -3.72 22.01 -10.22
N PRO A 111 -2.45 22.24 -9.82
CA PRO A 111 -1.63 21.16 -9.30
C PRO A 111 -2.15 20.70 -7.94
N THR A 112 -2.54 19.43 -7.84
CA THR A 112 -3.02 18.77 -6.62
C THR A 112 -2.14 17.57 -6.30
N LYS A 113 -2.25 16.99 -5.10
CA LYS A 113 -1.48 15.79 -4.75
C LYS A 113 -1.71 14.64 -5.72
N VAL A 114 -2.92 14.56 -6.27
CA VAL A 114 -3.33 13.54 -7.24
C VAL A 114 -3.12 13.95 -8.70
N ASN A 115 -2.83 15.22 -8.98
CA ASN A 115 -2.55 15.75 -10.33
C ASN A 115 -1.43 16.80 -10.29
N PRO A 116 -0.16 16.39 -10.24
CA PRO A 116 0.96 17.33 -10.23
C PRO A 116 1.28 17.85 -11.63
N ILE A 117 1.52 19.17 -11.75
CA ILE A 117 1.88 19.81 -13.02
C ILE A 117 3.40 19.99 -13.07
N TYR A 118 4.04 19.30 -14.01
CA TYR A 118 5.47 19.40 -14.25
C TYR A 118 5.77 20.63 -15.13
N ASN A 119 6.00 21.77 -14.49
CA ASN A 119 6.53 22.96 -15.16
C ASN A 119 8.04 23.01 -14.86
N GLY A 120 8.87 22.57 -15.81
CA GLY A 120 10.31 22.32 -15.65
C GLY A 120 11.22 23.52 -15.29
N LYS A 121 10.71 24.58 -14.63
CA LYS A 121 11.48 25.78 -14.24
C LYS A 121 11.12 26.42 -12.88
N GLY A 122 10.34 25.79 -12.01
CA GLY A 122 10.02 26.37 -10.70
C GLY A 122 10.06 25.32 -9.60
N ALA A 123 10.97 25.53 -8.62
CA ALA A 123 11.18 24.75 -7.41
C ALA A 123 10.53 23.37 -7.45
N ALA A 124 11.33 22.37 -7.82
CA ALA A 124 10.98 20.98 -7.59
C ALA A 124 10.57 20.83 -6.12
N VAL A 125 9.27 20.85 -5.85
CA VAL A 125 8.75 19.75 -5.05
C VAL A 125 9.15 18.56 -5.89
N LYS A 126 10.31 18.01 -5.57
CA LYS A 126 10.60 16.61 -5.79
C LYS A 126 9.35 15.94 -5.24
N ILE A 127 8.38 15.68 -6.11
CA ILE A 127 7.81 14.36 -6.10
C ILE A 127 9.05 13.54 -6.31
N GLU A 128 9.62 13.11 -5.20
CA GLU A 128 10.15 11.78 -5.17
C GLU A 128 8.96 10.88 -5.58
N HIS A 129 8.62 10.84 -6.89
CA HIS A 129 8.79 9.60 -7.63
C HIS A 129 10.12 9.20 -7.12
N LEU A 130 10.16 8.37 -6.07
CA LEU A 130 11.34 8.07 -5.31
C LEU A 130 12.32 7.76 -6.42
N SER A 131 13.13 8.76 -6.76
CA SER A 131 14.14 8.64 -7.79
C SER A 131 15.23 8.10 -6.93
N ILE A 132 14.92 6.91 -6.39
CA ILE A 132 15.84 5.87 -6.10
C ILE A 132 16.54 5.85 -7.43
N ALA A 133 17.64 6.59 -7.50
CA ALA A 133 18.56 6.46 -8.60
C ALA A 133 18.64 4.95 -8.78
N LYS A 134 18.48 4.38 -9.98
CA LYS A 134 18.47 2.91 -10.12
C LYS A 134 19.62 2.25 -9.33
N LYS A 135 20.73 3.00 -9.13
CA LYS A 135 21.84 2.78 -8.20
C LYS A 135 21.49 2.44 -6.73
N MET A 136 20.44 3.02 -6.15
CA MET A 136 19.95 2.79 -4.79
C MET A 136 18.97 1.61 -4.69
N ILE A 137 18.38 1.14 -5.81
CA ILE A 137 17.60 -0.12 -5.81
C ILE A 137 18.60 -1.26 -5.91
N ASN A 138 18.70 -2.06 -4.86
CA ASN A 138 19.59 -3.21 -4.82
C ASN A 138 18.84 -4.48 -4.40
N ALA A 139 17.73 -4.74 -5.10
CA ALA A 139 16.95 -5.96 -4.98
C ALA A 139 17.35 -6.95 -6.09
N ILE A 140 17.81 -8.14 -5.70
CA ILE A 140 18.31 -9.16 -6.63
C ILE A 140 17.49 -10.44 -6.48
N GLU A 141 16.95 -10.91 -7.58
CA GLU A 141 16.35 -12.25 -7.66
C GLU A 141 17.45 -13.31 -7.68
N LEU A 142 17.29 -14.33 -6.85
CA LEU A 142 18.09 -15.53 -6.82
C LEU A 142 17.22 -16.73 -7.19
N THR A 143 17.80 -17.69 -7.87
CA THR A 143 17.21 -19.00 -8.12
C THR A 143 17.71 -20.01 -7.10
N ILE A 144 17.10 -21.19 -7.03
CA ILE A 144 17.59 -22.26 -6.14
C ILE A 144 19.00 -22.72 -6.52
N ASP A 145 19.39 -22.57 -7.79
CA ASP A 145 20.71 -22.92 -8.29
C ASP A 145 21.81 -21.93 -7.82
N ASP A 146 21.44 -20.70 -7.44
CA ASP A 146 22.36 -19.68 -6.89
C ASP A 146 22.70 -19.89 -5.40
N LEU A 147 21.96 -20.75 -4.71
CA LEU A 147 22.05 -20.91 -3.25
C LEU A 147 22.97 -22.08 -2.88
N ASN A 148 24.06 -21.80 -2.17
CA ASN A 148 25.10 -22.80 -1.87
C ASN A 148 24.59 -24.02 -1.08
N PHE A 149 23.50 -23.89 -0.33
CA PHE A 149 22.91 -25.01 0.42
C PHE A 149 22.10 -25.97 -0.49
N PHE A 150 21.82 -25.57 -1.74
CA PHE A 150 21.18 -26.37 -2.78
C PHE A 150 22.16 -26.91 -3.85
N LYS A 151 23.46 -27.01 -3.54
CA LYS A 151 24.49 -27.53 -4.46
C LYS A 151 24.13 -28.85 -5.17
N LYS A 152 23.37 -29.74 -4.53
CA LYS A 152 22.98 -31.04 -5.12
C LYS A 152 21.96 -30.93 -6.26
N ILE A 153 21.24 -29.80 -6.37
CA ILE A 153 20.14 -29.62 -7.34
C ILE A 153 20.64 -29.50 -8.78
N SER A 154 21.83 -28.95 -8.98
CA SER A 154 22.46 -28.82 -10.31
C SER A 154 22.57 -30.14 -11.08
N LYS A 155 22.55 -31.29 -10.37
CA LYS A 155 22.59 -32.64 -10.93
C LYS A 155 21.21 -33.16 -11.40
N PHE A 156 20.12 -32.49 -11.05
CA PHE A 156 18.74 -32.90 -11.33
C PHE A 156 18.04 -31.84 -12.19
N LYS A 157 18.17 -31.97 -13.52
CA LYS A 157 17.59 -31.06 -14.52
C LYS A 157 16.22 -31.49 -15.06
N THR A 158 15.72 -32.66 -14.67
CA THR A 158 14.70 -33.38 -15.46
C THR A 158 13.26 -33.09 -15.04
N THR A 159 12.40 -32.98 -16.05
CA THR A 159 11.02 -32.43 -16.08
C THR A 159 9.89 -33.43 -15.76
N LYS A 160 10.18 -34.67 -15.36
CA LYS A 160 9.17 -35.69 -14.99
C LYS A 160 9.39 -36.21 -13.57
N ILE A 161 9.28 -35.31 -12.60
CA ILE A 161 9.37 -35.66 -11.18
C ILE A 161 7.95 -35.87 -10.65
N ASN A 162 7.52 -37.15 -10.55
CA ASN A 162 6.26 -37.52 -9.91
C ASN A 162 6.47 -37.68 -8.40
N ILE A 163 6.57 -36.55 -7.70
CA ILE A 163 6.63 -36.51 -6.22
C ILE A 163 5.28 -36.07 -5.69
N GLU A 164 4.75 -36.82 -4.73
CA GLU A 164 3.54 -36.45 -4.00
C GLU A 164 3.72 -35.13 -3.24
N LYS A 165 2.65 -34.34 -3.18
CA LYS A 165 2.67 -33.08 -2.43
C LYS A 165 2.88 -33.37 -0.93
N LEU A 166 3.97 -32.86 -0.37
CA LEU A 166 4.23 -32.95 1.06
C LEU A 166 3.40 -31.90 1.81
N SER A 167 3.15 -32.15 3.10
CA SER A 167 2.55 -31.12 3.94
C SER A 167 3.51 -29.92 4.09
N GLU A 168 2.97 -28.76 4.47
CA GLU A 168 3.79 -27.57 4.79
C GLU A 168 4.84 -27.91 5.86
N THR A 169 4.42 -28.65 6.88
CA THR A 169 5.25 -29.11 7.99
C THR A 169 6.37 -30.04 7.55
N ASP A 170 6.07 -31.05 6.71
CA ASP A 170 7.06 -31.99 6.21
C ASP A 170 8.12 -31.29 5.36
N PHE A 171 7.68 -30.36 4.50
CA PHE A 171 8.59 -29.58 3.67
C PHE A 171 9.45 -28.64 4.52
N LYS A 172 8.85 -27.89 5.46
CA LYS A 172 9.55 -27.05 6.45
C LYS A 172 10.62 -27.86 7.19
N ASN A 173 10.30 -29.07 7.63
CA ASN A 173 11.24 -29.94 8.34
C ASN A 173 12.36 -30.48 7.44
N GLY A 174 12.08 -30.83 6.18
CA GLY A 174 13.11 -31.22 5.22
C GLY A 174 14.09 -30.09 4.93
N ILE A 175 13.60 -28.86 4.71
CA ILE A 175 14.44 -27.67 4.54
C ILE A 175 15.31 -27.40 5.77
N LYS A 176 14.76 -27.50 6.98
CA LYS A 176 15.55 -27.37 8.22
C LYS A 176 16.72 -28.35 8.28
N LYS A 177 16.50 -29.61 7.90
CA LYS A 177 17.55 -30.63 7.85
C LYS A 177 18.59 -30.33 6.78
N ILE A 178 18.19 -29.84 5.61
CA ILE A 178 19.11 -29.43 4.54
C ILE A 178 20.00 -28.27 5.00
N ILE A 179 19.44 -27.29 5.71
CA ILE A 179 20.18 -26.13 6.25
C ILE A 179 21.07 -26.53 7.45
N GLY A 180 20.74 -27.62 8.14
CA GLY A 180 21.44 -28.04 9.36
C GLY A 180 21.08 -27.17 10.57
N GLU A 181 19.81 -26.80 10.72
CA GLU A 181 19.29 -26.00 11.84
C GLU A 181 18.85 -26.92 13.01
N PRO A 182 19.60 -26.99 14.14
CA PRO A 182 19.20 -27.74 15.32
C PRO A 182 18.24 -26.90 16.15
N GLY A 183 16.95 -27.24 16.17
CA GLY A 183 15.97 -26.58 17.03
C GLY A 183 14.52 -26.94 16.74
N VAL A 184 13.72 -27.05 17.80
CA VAL A 184 12.26 -27.10 17.73
C VAL A 184 11.75 -25.66 17.72
N PHE A 185 11.42 -25.15 16.54
CA PHE A 185 10.78 -23.85 16.40
C PHE A 185 9.34 -23.98 16.86
N LYS A 186 9.01 -23.40 18.02
CA LYS A 186 7.61 -23.25 18.47
C LYS A 186 6.96 -22.19 17.59
N ASP A 187 5.91 -22.60 16.87
CA ASP A 187 5.05 -21.70 16.11
C ASP A 187 4.41 -20.70 17.10
N TRP A 188 4.97 -19.51 17.26
CA TRP A 188 4.31 -18.45 18.02
C TRP A 188 3.21 -17.88 17.13
N GLY A 189 1.95 -17.87 17.60
CA GLY A 189 0.72 -17.55 16.86
C GLY A 189 0.60 -16.16 16.21
N GLY A 190 1.72 -15.47 15.98
CA GLY A 190 1.88 -14.27 15.17
C GLY A 190 3.09 -14.32 14.23
N GLU A 191 3.53 -15.52 13.78
CA GLU A 191 4.78 -15.75 13.00
C GLU A 191 4.94 -14.84 11.79
N VAL A 192 5.81 -13.84 11.91
CA VAL A 192 6.16 -12.87 10.86
C VAL A 192 6.75 -13.57 9.62
N ASN A 193 7.36 -14.74 9.81
CA ASN A 193 7.89 -15.66 8.80
C ASN A 193 7.83 -17.11 9.33
N ASP A 194 7.88 -18.11 8.46
CA ASP A 194 7.79 -19.52 8.84
C ASP A 194 9.14 -20.10 9.30
N LEU A 195 10.26 -19.52 8.84
CA LEU A 195 11.61 -19.85 9.30
C LEU A 195 12.52 -18.64 9.14
N LEU A 196 13.24 -18.26 10.19
CA LEU A 196 14.31 -17.27 10.16
C LEU A 196 15.62 -17.95 10.59
N THR A 197 16.66 -17.86 9.75
CA THR A 197 17.98 -18.49 10.03
C THR A 197 19.13 -17.61 9.56
N THR A 198 20.31 -17.80 10.17
CA THR A 198 21.60 -17.22 9.75
C THR A 198 22.52 -18.24 9.06
N LYS A 199 22.09 -19.51 8.93
CA LYS A 199 22.94 -20.60 8.45
C LYS A 199 23.00 -20.73 6.94
N VAL A 200 22.13 -20.04 6.21
CA VAL A 200 22.16 -20.02 4.75
C VAL A 200 23.43 -19.34 4.26
N LEU A 201 24.15 -20.02 3.37
CA LEU A 201 25.35 -19.52 2.71
C LEU A 201 25.01 -19.04 1.29
N TYR A 202 25.46 -17.84 0.95
CA TYR A 202 25.42 -17.29 -0.41
C TYR A 202 26.75 -16.61 -0.70
N LYS A 203 27.49 -17.05 -1.74
CA LYS A 203 28.87 -16.60 -2.02
C LYS A 203 29.79 -16.71 -0.79
N ASP A 204 29.73 -17.88 -0.14
CA ASP A 204 30.57 -18.26 1.02
C ASP A 204 30.44 -17.37 2.26
N ARG A 205 29.46 -16.47 2.29
CA ARG A 205 29.05 -15.71 3.47
C ARG A 205 27.70 -16.17 3.99
N ARG A 206 27.55 -16.14 5.31
CA ARG A 206 26.26 -16.34 5.99
C ARG A 206 25.33 -15.17 5.70
N ILE A 207 24.09 -15.44 5.35
CA ILE A 207 23.06 -14.43 5.10
C ILE A 207 21.80 -14.74 5.90
N ARG A 208 21.28 -13.72 6.60
CA ARG A 208 20.01 -13.83 7.34
C ARG A 208 18.88 -14.07 6.34
N THR A 209 18.19 -15.19 6.50
CA THR A 209 17.21 -15.67 5.54
C THR A 209 15.88 -15.90 6.23
N ALA A 210 14.82 -15.32 5.68
CA ALA A 210 13.45 -15.55 6.10
C ALA A 210 12.71 -16.36 5.02
N PHE A 211 12.00 -17.41 5.44
CA PHE A 211 11.18 -18.24 4.57
C PHE A 211 9.70 -17.98 4.83
N ALA A 212 8.91 -18.00 3.76
CA ALA A 212 7.50 -18.28 3.81
C ALA A 212 7.21 -19.59 3.07
N PHE A 213 6.72 -20.60 3.79
CA PHE A 213 6.31 -21.87 3.24
C PHE A 213 4.80 -21.88 3.06
N LYS A 214 4.34 -22.32 1.88
CA LYS A 214 2.92 -22.54 1.65
C LYS A 214 2.67 -23.96 1.19
N GLY A 215 2.02 -24.72 2.06
CA GLY A 215 1.60 -26.08 1.80
C GLY A 215 0.48 -26.19 0.76
N PRO A 216 0.18 -27.42 0.31
CA PRO A 216 -0.76 -27.69 -0.77
C PRO A 216 -2.25 -27.49 -0.40
N GLY A 217 -2.55 -27.12 0.85
CA GLY A 217 -3.91 -27.07 1.40
C GLY A 217 -4.88 -26.10 0.70
N LYS A 218 -4.38 -25.13 -0.08
CA LYS A 218 -5.20 -24.27 -0.95
C LYS A 218 -5.05 -24.76 -2.39
N LYS A 219 -6.12 -25.26 -3.01
CA LYS A 219 -6.11 -25.75 -4.41
C LYS A 219 -6.00 -24.58 -5.41
N GLY A 220 -5.13 -24.70 -6.42
CA GLY A 220 -4.94 -23.72 -7.51
C GLY A 220 -3.83 -22.69 -7.26
N LYS A 221 -3.67 -21.72 -8.16
CA LYS A 221 -2.57 -20.73 -8.11
C LYS A 221 -2.46 -20.01 -6.76
N LEU A 222 -1.24 -19.73 -6.31
CA LEU A 222 -1.00 -18.88 -5.14
C LEU A 222 -1.20 -17.41 -5.48
N THR A 223 -2.22 -16.80 -4.90
CA THR A 223 -2.51 -15.36 -5.02
C THR A 223 -2.25 -14.64 -3.68
N PRO A 224 -2.15 -13.29 -3.65
CA PRO A 224 -1.97 -12.54 -2.41
C PRO A 224 -3.03 -12.85 -1.35
N ALA A 225 -4.30 -12.99 -1.73
CA ALA A 225 -5.38 -13.38 -0.81
C ALA A 225 -5.19 -14.77 -0.18
N ARG A 226 -4.34 -15.61 -0.77
CA ARG A 226 -4.01 -16.95 -0.27
C ARG A 226 -2.76 -16.97 0.63
N MET A 227 -2.03 -15.85 0.71
CA MET A 227 -0.84 -15.62 1.54
C MET A 227 -1.23 -15.04 2.92
N GLY A 228 -1.75 -15.88 3.80
CA GLY A 228 -2.22 -15.50 5.15
C GLY A 228 -3.75 -15.37 5.27
N LYS A 229 -4.25 -15.12 6.49
CA LYS A 229 -5.68 -14.90 6.76
C LYS A 229 -6.17 -13.57 6.19
N ASN A 230 -5.30 -12.56 6.18
CA ASN A 230 -5.58 -11.20 5.71
C ASN A 230 -4.84 -10.84 4.41
N GLY A 231 -4.14 -11.80 3.78
CA GLY A 231 -3.32 -11.54 2.59
C GLY A 231 -2.03 -10.73 2.85
N ASP A 232 -1.61 -10.63 4.11
CA ASP A 232 -0.53 -9.79 4.62
C ASP A 232 0.79 -10.54 4.86
N GLN A 233 0.85 -11.85 4.55
CA GLN A 233 2.01 -12.69 4.87
C GLN A 233 3.29 -12.21 4.17
N ILE A 234 3.23 -11.68 2.94
CA ILE A 234 4.40 -11.15 2.23
C ILE A 234 4.91 -9.87 2.91
N GLN A 235 4.02 -8.95 3.27
CA GLN A 235 4.40 -7.75 4.00
C GLN A 235 5.07 -8.10 5.33
N ARG A 236 4.48 -9.06 6.06
CA ARG A 236 5.05 -9.56 7.32
C ARG A 236 6.42 -10.20 7.08
N LEU A 237 6.56 -11.04 6.07
CA LEU A 237 7.83 -11.65 5.69
C LEU A 237 8.92 -10.57 5.52
N PHE A 238 8.67 -9.51 4.74
CA PHE A 238 9.64 -8.43 4.49
C PHE A 238 9.89 -7.50 5.69
N ASN A 239 9.03 -7.49 6.71
CA ASN A 239 9.30 -6.84 7.99
C ASN A 239 10.32 -7.63 8.85
N SER A 240 10.64 -8.86 8.47
CA SER A 240 11.67 -9.65 9.17
C SER A 240 13.05 -9.02 9.02
N PRO A 241 13.93 -9.13 10.04
CA PRO A 241 15.32 -8.66 9.97
C PRO A 241 16.21 -9.61 9.16
N ALA A 242 15.81 -9.90 7.92
CA ALA A 242 16.50 -10.77 6.97
C ALA A 242 16.96 -9.99 5.73
N GLU A 243 17.94 -10.55 5.04
CA GLU A 243 18.51 -10.01 3.80
C GLU A 243 18.16 -10.87 2.58
N LEU A 244 17.84 -12.14 2.79
CA LEU A 244 17.31 -13.06 1.79
C LEU A 244 15.88 -13.50 2.16
N PHE A 245 14.96 -13.36 1.22
CA PHE A 245 13.55 -13.72 1.39
C PHE A 245 13.18 -14.85 0.43
N ILE A 246 12.76 -15.98 0.97
CA ILE A 246 12.41 -17.15 0.16
C ILE A 246 10.93 -17.45 0.31
N ILE A 247 10.21 -17.51 -0.80
CA ILE A 247 8.80 -17.90 -0.83
C ILE A 247 8.69 -19.20 -1.59
N GLN A 248 8.10 -20.21 -0.94
CA GLN A 248 7.91 -21.52 -1.54
C GLN A 248 6.43 -21.90 -1.61
N TYR A 249 6.02 -22.44 -2.76
CA TYR A 249 4.70 -23.02 -2.96
C TYR A 249 4.75 -24.31 -3.79
N TRP A 250 3.85 -25.24 -3.47
CA TRP A 250 3.79 -26.57 -4.11
C TRP A 250 3.19 -26.59 -5.52
N ASP A 251 2.61 -25.48 -5.96
CA ASP A 251 1.93 -25.36 -7.25
C ASP A 251 2.36 -24.06 -7.95
N GLN A 252 1.61 -23.65 -8.97
CA GLN A 252 1.84 -22.40 -9.68
C GLN A 252 1.68 -21.18 -8.77
N ILE A 253 2.60 -20.22 -8.90
CA ILE A 253 2.55 -18.92 -8.22
C ILE A 253 2.00 -17.90 -9.21
N ASP A 254 1.02 -17.09 -8.78
CA ASP A 254 0.44 -16.05 -9.61
C ASP A 254 1.38 -14.86 -9.79
N GLN A 255 1.31 -14.19 -10.95
CA GLN A 255 2.15 -13.02 -11.24
C GLN A 255 1.99 -11.92 -10.20
N SER A 256 0.80 -11.74 -9.64
CA SER A 256 0.55 -10.74 -8.60
C SER A 256 1.38 -10.96 -7.32
N VAL A 257 1.71 -12.21 -7.00
CA VAL A 257 2.62 -12.53 -5.88
C VAL A 257 4.05 -12.14 -6.24
N ILE A 258 4.50 -12.47 -7.45
CA ILE A 258 5.84 -12.13 -7.94
C ILE A 258 6.06 -10.61 -7.90
N ASP A 259 5.10 -9.85 -8.43
CA ASP A 259 5.15 -8.38 -8.47
C ASP A 259 5.19 -7.78 -7.06
N GLN A 260 4.42 -8.36 -6.13
CA GLN A 260 4.38 -7.91 -4.74
C GLN A 260 5.72 -8.17 -4.02
N VAL A 261 6.30 -9.36 -4.19
CA VAL A 261 7.62 -9.71 -3.64
C VAL A 261 8.69 -8.79 -4.17
N GLN A 262 8.71 -8.56 -5.48
CA GLN A 262 9.67 -7.68 -6.11
C GLN A 262 9.54 -6.24 -5.58
N THR A 263 8.31 -5.76 -5.40
CA THR A 263 8.04 -4.44 -4.84
C THR A 263 8.56 -4.30 -3.41
N PHE A 264 8.25 -5.26 -2.54
CA PHE A 264 8.74 -5.22 -1.16
C PHE A 264 10.25 -5.38 -1.05
N ALA A 265 10.90 -6.19 -1.90
CA ALA A 265 12.35 -6.29 -1.94
C ALA A 265 13.01 -4.98 -2.32
N LYS A 266 12.47 -4.26 -3.33
CA LYS A 266 12.92 -2.93 -3.71
C LYS A 266 12.76 -1.94 -2.56
N LEU A 267 11.57 -1.87 -1.96
CA LEU A 267 11.27 -0.99 -0.83
C LEU A 267 12.22 -1.23 0.35
N LYS A 268 12.41 -2.49 0.76
CA LYS A 268 13.31 -2.84 1.84
C LYS A 268 14.76 -2.48 1.54
N SER A 269 15.22 -2.70 0.31
CA SER A 269 16.57 -2.33 -0.11
C SER A 269 16.84 -0.83 0.02
N ILE A 270 15.85 -0.01 -0.32
CA ILE A 270 15.91 1.45 -0.19
C ILE A 270 15.93 1.85 1.28
N MET A 271 14.98 1.32 2.06
CA MET A 271 14.82 1.67 3.47
C MET A 271 16.03 1.30 4.30
N GLU A 272 16.67 0.16 4.01
CA GLU A 272 17.83 -0.32 4.74
C GLU A 272 19.18 0.12 4.13
N GLY A 273 19.18 0.70 2.93
CA GLY A 273 20.40 1.05 2.20
C GLY A 273 21.29 -0.16 1.88
N LYS A 274 20.69 -1.36 1.79
CA LYS A 274 21.40 -2.65 1.67
C LYS A 274 20.91 -3.43 0.46
N LYS A 275 21.74 -4.39 0.05
CA LYS A 275 21.36 -5.37 -0.96
C LYS A 275 20.38 -6.37 -0.34
N ILE A 276 19.20 -6.47 -0.93
CA ILE A 276 18.15 -7.43 -0.55
C ILE A 276 18.05 -8.48 -1.66
N TYR A 277 17.92 -9.73 -1.26
CA TYR A 277 17.77 -10.86 -2.15
C TYR A 277 16.39 -11.47 -1.96
N TYR A 278 15.81 -11.98 -3.02
CA TYR A 278 14.60 -12.78 -2.94
C TYR A 278 14.68 -14.00 -3.86
N CYS A 279 14.04 -15.10 -3.47
CA CYS A 279 13.96 -16.32 -4.25
C CYS A 279 12.52 -16.84 -4.23
N ILE A 280 11.98 -17.14 -5.40
CA ILE A 280 10.63 -17.70 -5.56
C ILE A 280 10.77 -19.16 -6.01
N ILE A 281 10.21 -20.06 -5.22
CA ILE A 281 10.29 -21.51 -5.41
C ILE A 281 8.88 -22.00 -5.71
N ASP A 282 8.59 -22.25 -6.98
CA ASP A 282 7.30 -22.79 -7.42
C ASP A 282 7.22 -24.33 -7.24
N GLY A 283 6.12 -24.93 -7.69
CA GLY A 283 5.94 -26.37 -7.60
C GLY A 283 6.98 -27.20 -8.36
N HIS A 284 7.56 -26.69 -9.45
CA HIS A 284 8.60 -27.39 -10.20
C HIS A 284 9.91 -27.39 -9.42
N GLU A 285 10.33 -26.22 -8.94
CA GLU A 285 11.53 -26.05 -8.14
C GLU A 285 11.44 -26.80 -6.80
N THR A 286 10.26 -26.80 -6.19
CA THR A 286 9.96 -27.59 -4.98
C THR A 286 10.23 -29.08 -5.22
N LYS A 287 9.76 -29.64 -6.35
CA LYS A 287 9.98 -31.04 -6.69
C LYS A 287 11.46 -31.34 -6.95
N ARG A 288 12.18 -30.44 -7.62
CA ARG A 288 13.64 -30.55 -7.81
C ARG A 288 14.37 -30.62 -6.46
N ILE A 289 13.98 -29.79 -5.49
CA ILE A 289 14.56 -29.82 -4.13
C ILE A 289 14.30 -31.17 -3.46
N VAL A 290 13.05 -31.64 -3.45
CA VAL A 290 12.70 -32.90 -2.78
C VAL A 290 13.43 -34.08 -3.40
N GLU A 291 13.56 -34.09 -4.74
CA GLU A 291 14.29 -35.11 -5.47
C GLU A 291 15.78 -35.16 -5.11
N ALA A 292 16.44 -34.00 -5.14
CA ALA A 292 17.88 -33.91 -4.88
C ALA A 292 18.24 -34.22 -3.41
N TYR A 293 17.29 -34.06 -2.51
CA TYR A 293 17.47 -34.18 -1.06
C TYR A 293 16.53 -35.21 -0.42
N ARG A 294 16.14 -36.26 -1.16
CA ARG A 294 15.20 -37.33 -0.75
C ARG A 294 15.40 -37.83 0.69
N LEU A 295 16.64 -37.97 1.16
CA LEU A 295 16.96 -38.45 2.51
C LEU A 295 16.45 -37.54 3.64
N PHE A 296 16.17 -36.27 3.35
CA PHE A 296 15.74 -35.29 4.34
C PHE A 296 14.21 -35.12 4.40
N PHE A 297 13.49 -35.63 3.41
CA PHE A 297 12.03 -35.59 3.34
C PHE A 297 11.45 -36.97 3.70
N PRO A 298 10.24 -37.02 4.31
CA PRO A 298 9.59 -38.29 4.59
C PRO A 298 9.30 -39.05 3.29
N LYS A 299 9.57 -40.35 3.29
CA LYS A 299 9.09 -41.25 2.24
C LYS A 299 7.59 -41.43 2.47
N LYS A 300 6.73 -40.80 1.67
CA LYS A 300 5.36 -41.29 1.54
C LYS A 300 5.41 -42.55 0.67
N SER A 301 5.26 -43.70 1.32
CA SER A 301 5.01 -44.96 0.64
C SER A 301 3.64 -44.91 -0.01
N VAL A 302 3.59 -45.14 -1.32
CA VAL A 302 2.35 -45.39 -2.05
C VAL A 302 1.72 -46.65 -1.48
N PHE A 303 0.50 -46.54 -0.96
CA PHE A 303 -0.47 -47.63 -0.97
C PHE A 303 -1.56 -47.25 -1.98
#